data_AF-A0A4Q5YR07-F1
#
_entry.id   AF-A0A4Q5YR07-F1
#
_cell.length_a   1.000
_cell.length_b   1.000
_cell.length_c   1.000
_cell.angle_alpha   90.00
_cell.angle_beta   90.00
_cell.angle_gamma   90.00
#
_symmetry.space_group_name_H-M   'P 1'
#
loop_
_entity.id
_entity.type
_entity.pdbx_description
1 polymer ?
#
loop_
_entity_poly.entity_id
_entity_poly.type
_entity_poly.pdbx_seq_one_letter_code
_entity_poly.pdbx_strand_id
1 'polypeptide(L)'
;MQSNTTQKNITAFFRHGLMLALLFLLTGTAWAQQVYMNGNLRTGTSNAAGTFTAPAGYFVSELQPGNPSPGLSFNWNGNFSAADDFTVPAGQTWNVTQMEFYAYVTGYTSTTVPFDTLFVKIYNTNPSVGTPTPIYGDFTTNRLGTVVSDSTYRLTNPLGTPPTNRLIWRVPANVTTTLTAGTYWVEWSLSGIASVPSHFGPASTVVGTSTQPGNNALQHNFGTTNPGWTAANNATAPAVLPQDFPFKVYYTTTSTCTGPTPTVTVSPSTNLCGPVTLTASGATDYTWTPTAGLSTTTGATVTASPTTTTTYTVTGVTAGCVGTTTVTVNAGPTSAELTGVDPGVIFDQNFDGGLPANWLSVNN
;
A
#
# COMPACT_ATOMS: atom_id res chain seq x y z
N MET A 1 -19.63 -29.64 -7.76
CA MET A 1 -20.95 -29.48 -8.44
C MET A 1 -21.97 -29.10 -7.38
N GLN A 2 -22.88 -28.18 -7.71
CA GLN A 2 -24.01 -27.69 -6.88
C GLN A 2 -23.67 -26.99 -5.54
N SER A 3 -24.49 -26.10 -4.97
CA SER A 3 -25.22 -24.91 -5.49
C SER A 3 -26.18 -24.39 -4.39
N ASN A 4 -26.37 -23.06 -4.36
CA ASN A 4 -27.49 -22.31 -3.74
C ASN A 4 -27.65 -22.21 -2.21
N THR A 5 -27.22 -21.07 -1.69
CA THR A 5 -28.10 -19.94 -1.28
C THR A 5 -29.46 -20.25 -0.63
N THR A 6 -29.72 -19.71 0.57
CA THR A 6 -30.97 -18.98 0.92
C THR A 6 -30.74 -18.05 2.11
N GLN A 7 -31.26 -16.82 2.01
CA GLN A 7 -31.29 -15.79 3.05
C GLN A 7 -32.77 -15.37 3.25
N LYS A 8 -33.26 -15.32 4.51
CA LYS A 8 -34.51 -14.68 5.03
C LYS A 8 -34.86 -15.30 6.41
N ASN A 9 -35.54 -14.66 7.37
CA ASN A 9 -36.45 -13.50 7.36
C ASN A 9 -36.34 -12.64 8.65
N ILE A 10 -36.93 -11.45 8.61
CA ILE A 10 -37.20 -10.54 9.75
C ILE A 10 -38.72 -10.53 10.04
N THR A 11 -39.11 -10.36 11.30
CA THR A 11 -40.48 -9.97 11.74
C THR A 11 -40.36 -8.73 12.64
N ALA A 12 -40.85 -7.52 12.37
CA ALA A 12 -42.15 -7.01 11.87
C ALA A 12 -43.03 -6.45 13.02
N PHE A 13 -43.35 -5.13 12.99
CA PHE A 13 -44.51 -4.53 13.66
C PHE A 13 -45.01 -3.25 12.94
N PHE A 14 -46.26 -2.84 13.21
CA PHE A 14 -47.15 -1.98 12.40
C PHE A 14 -47.80 -0.86 13.27
N ARG A 15 -48.41 0.25 12.80
CA ARG A 15 -48.70 0.85 11.46
C ARG A 15 -49.10 2.35 11.63
N HIS A 16 -49.04 3.14 10.54
CA HIS A 16 -49.59 4.53 10.34
C HIS A 16 -48.71 5.69 10.90
N GLY A 17 -48.53 6.82 10.22
CA GLY A 17 -48.99 7.22 8.88
C GLY A 17 -48.58 8.65 8.49
N LEU A 18 -49.01 9.08 7.28
CA LEU A 18 -48.85 10.40 6.64
C LEU A 18 -47.47 10.74 6.01
N MET A 19 -47.48 10.91 4.68
CA MET A 19 -46.39 11.55 3.92
C MET A 19 -46.41 13.07 4.14
N LEU A 20 -45.23 13.67 4.32
CA LEU A 20 -44.97 15.06 3.96
C LEU A 20 -43.69 15.10 3.12
N ALA A 21 -43.73 15.78 1.98
CA ALA A 21 -42.62 15.84 1.04
C ALA A 21 -41.78 17.11 1.23
N LEU A 22 -40.49 17.03 0.87
CA LEU A 22 -39.50 18.11 0.77
C LEU A 22 -39.29 18.99 2.03
N LEU A 23 -38.16 18.78 2.72
CA LEU A 23 -37.04 19.74 2.71
C LEU A 23 -35.81 19.15 3.43
N PHE A 24 -34.73 18.87 2.71
CA PHE A 24 -33.37 18.79 3.28
C PHE A 24 -32.38 19.35 2.27
N LEU A 25 -32.37 20.68 2.13
CA LEU A 25 -31.15 21.38 1.74
C LEU A 25 -30.17 21.31 2.92
N LEU A 26 -28.87 21.22 2.62
CA LEU A 26 -27.76 21.34 3.57
C LEU A 26 -27.72 20.29 4.69
N THR A 27 -27.46 19.03 4.34
CA THR A 27 -26.58 18.20 5.18
C THR A 27 -25.15 18.42 4.72
N GLY A 28 -24.35 19.16 5.49
CA GLY A 28 -22.92 19.28 5.22
C GLY A 28 -22.27 17.90 5.17
N THR A 29 -21.41 17.65 4.19
CA THR A 29 -20.65 16.41 4.08
C THR A 29 -19.70 16.30 5.27
N ALA A 30 -20.13 15.62 6.33
CA ALA A 30 -19.24 15.20 7.40
C ALA A 30 -18.21 14.24 6.80
N TRP A 31 -16.98 14.73 6.62
CA TRP A 31 -15.89 13.96 6.03
C TRP A 31 -15.62 12.73 6.90
N ALA A 32 -15.91 11.54 6.37
CA ALA A 32 -15.65 10.29 7.07
C ALA A 32 -14.15 10.15 7.35
N GLN A 33 -13.80 9.75 8.57
CA GLN A 33 -12.41 9.47 8.94
C GLN A 33 -11.91 8.27 8.12
N GLN A 34 -10.81 8.48 7.40
CA GLN A 34 -10.10 7.49 6.61
C GLN A 34 -8.85 7.03 7.35
N VAL A 35 -8.33 5.86 6.96
CA VAL A 35 -7.15 5.24 7.56
C VAL A 35 -6.23 4.77 6.45
N TYR A 36 -5.03 5.33 6.39
CA TYR A 36 -3.91 4.74 5.68
C TYR A 36 -3.18 3.78 6.63
N MET A 37 -2.70 2.65 6.12
CA MET A 37 -1.97 1.65 6.88
C MET A 37 -0.67 1.36 6.13
N ASN A 38 0.47 1.63 6.76
CA ASN A 38 1.73 1.08 6.29
C ASN A 38 1.91 -0.31 6.88
N GLY A 39 2.40 -1.25 6.06
CA GLY A 39 2.73 -2.61 6.48
C GLY A 39 1.59 -3.48 7.03
N ASN A 40 1.90 -4.77 7.20
CA ASN A 40 1.04 -5.73 7.91
C ASN A 40 1.68 -6.09 9.26
N LEU A 41 0.89 -6.56 10.21
CA LEU A 41 1.40 -6.99 11.53
C LEU A 41 1.10 -8.45 11.86
N ARG A 42 -0.10 -8.94 11.53
CA ARG A 42 -0.61 -10.25 11.95
C ARG A 42 -0.34 -11.31 10.89
N THR A 43 0.09 -12.49 11.32
CA THR A 43 0.35 -13.66 10.47
C THR A 43 -0.72 -14.74 10.59
N GLY A 44 -1.60 -14.66 11.60
CA GLY A 44 -2.71 -15.59 11.80
C GLY A 44 -3.12 -15.68 13.27
N THR A 45 -3.80 -16.78 13.62
CA THR A 45 -4.10 -17.18 15.01
C THR A 45 -3.09 -18.18 15.58
N SER A 46 -2.29 -18.80 14.72
CA SER A 46 -1.30 -19.82 15.06
C SER A 46 0.00 -19.57 14.33
N ASN A 47 1.12 -20.04 14.88
CA ASN A 47 2.40 -19.98 14.19
C ASN A 47 2.44 -20.97 13.00
N ALA A 48 3.34 -20.73 12.03
CA ALA A 48 3.43 -21.48 10.79
C ALA A 48 3.75 -22.98 11.00
N ALA A 49 4.44 -23.32 12.10
CA ALA A 49 4.72 -24.70 12.48
C ALA A 49 3.52 -25.41 13.17
N GLY A 50 2.43 -24.70 13.48
CA GLY A 50 1.27 -25.24 14.19
C GLY A 50 1.51 -25.62 15.66
N THR A 51 2.71 -25.36 16.19
CA THR A 51 3.12 -25.72 17.56
C THR A 51 2.60 -24.76 18.62
N PHE A 52 2.10 -23.58 18.24
CA PHE A 52 1.47 -22.61 19.11
C PHE A 52 0.24 -21.97 18.42
N THR A 53 -0.87 -21.95 19.15
CA THR A 53 -2.08 -21.20 18.80
C THR A 53 -2.32 -20.18 19.90
N ALA A 54 -2.57 -18.92 19.51
CA ALA A 54 -2.87 -17.84 20.44
C ALA A 54 -4.20 -18.10 21.17
N PRO A 55 -4.38 -17.57 22.40
CA PRO A 55 -5.66 -17.61 23.09
C PRO A 55 -6.82 -17.06 22.25
N ALA A 56 -8.06 -17.47 22.54
CA ALA A 56 -9.23 -16.98 21.82
C ALA A 56 -9.33 -15.44 21.88
N GLY A 57 -9.53 -14.81 20.72
CA GLY A 57 -9.51 -13.34 20.56
C GLY A 57 -8.13 -12.72 20.36
N TYR A 58 -7.05 -13.51 20.43
CA TYR A 58 -5.69 -13.07 20.16
C TYR A 58 -5.16 -13.59 18.82
N PHE A 59 -4.12 -12.93 18.33
CA PHE A 59 -3.43 -13.20 17.07
C PHE A 59 -1.93 -13.38 17.30
N VAL A 60 -1.24 -13.88 16.28
CA VAL A 60 0.21 -13.95 16.22
C VAL A 60 0.78 -12.97 15.20
N SER A 61 1.95 -12.42 15.52
CA SER A 61 2.84 -11.75 14.59
C SER A 61 4.14 -12.56 14.60
N GLU A 62 4.27 -13.51 13.69
CA GLU A 62 5.43 -14.40 13.67
C GLU A 62 6.59 -13.84 12.85
N LEU A 63 7.81 -14.00 13.39
CA LEU A 63 9.05 -13.68 12.71
C LEU A 63 9.22 -14.56 11.45
N GLN A 64 9.31 -13.91 10.28
CA GLN A 64 9.37 -14.60 8.99
C GLN A 64 10.74 -15.25 8.73
N PRO A 65 10.80 -16.33 7.91
CA PRO A 65 12.07 -16.96 7.54
C PRO A 65 13.11 -15.96 7.03
N GLY A 66 14.32 -16.04 7.56
CA GLY A 66 15.41 -15.09 7.23
C GLY A 66 15.44 -13.80 8.05
N ASN A 67 14.45 -13.54 8.92
CA ASN A 67 14.52 -12.45 9.89
C ASN A 67 15.07 -12.96 11.24
N PRO A 68 16.18 -12.41 11.78
CA PRO A 68 16.81 -12.89 13.02
C PRO A 68 16.27 -12.16 14.27
N SER A 69 15.70 -10.95 14.10
CA SER A 69 15.28 -10.08 15.20
C SER A 69 13.76 -9.94 15.26
N PRO A 70 13.12 -10.10 16.43
CA PRO A 70 11.69 -9.85 16.58
C PRO A 70 11.30 -8.38 16.38
N GLY A 71 12.25 -7.43 16.44
CA GLY A 71 11.98 -6.01 16.26
C GLY A 71 13.23 -5.14 16.36
N LEU A 72 13.05 -3.83 16.22
CA LEU A 72 14.12 -2.83 16.35
C LEU A 72 13.80 -1.87 17.50
N SER A 73 14.84 -1.27 18.10
CA SER A 73 14.67 -0.28 19.18
C SER A 73 14.31 1.08 18.58
N PHE A 74 13.35 1.77 19.20
CA PHE A 74 13.10 3.20 19.01
C PHE A 74 12.87 3.88 20.38
N ASN A 75 13.62 3.40 21.37
CA ASN A 75 13.53 3.84 22.75
C ASN A 75 14.25 5.17 22.94
N TRP A 76 13.49 6.18 23.37
CA TRP A 76 13.94 7.52 23.72
C TRP A 76 15.10 7.49 24.70
N ASN A 77 15.02 6.68 25.75
CA ASN A 77 16.06 6.56 26.78
C ASN A 77 17.32 5.85 26.27
N GLY A 78 17.22 5.16 25.13
CA GLY A 78 18.36 4.62 24.37
C GLY A 78 18.90 5.56 23.30
N ASN A 79 18.28 6.73 23.10
CA ASN A 79 18.50 7.67 22.00
C ASN A 79 18.18 7.12 20.60
N PHE A 80 17.16 6.26 20.50
CA PHE A 80 16.70 5.71 19.22
C PHE A 80 15.31 6.22 18.82
N SER A 81 15.12 6.42 17.53
CA SER A 81 13.81 6.58 16.88
C SER A 81 13.74 5.67 15.65
N ALA A 82 12.53 5.39 15.19
CA ALA A 82 12.31 4.88 13.84
C ALA A 82 11.78 6.00 12.96
N ALA A 83 12.03 5.91 11.66
CA ALA A 83 11.33 6.69 10.67
C ALA A 83 10.91 5.81 9.48
N ASP A 84 9.78 6.14 8.87
CA ASP A 84 9.20 5.36 7.77
C ASP A 84 8.37 6.30 6.88
N ASP A 85 8.17 5.93 5.62
CA ASP A 85 7.55 6.79 4.61
C ASP A 85 6.06 6.48 4.38
N PHE A 86 5.31 7.48 3.93
CA PHE A 86 3.98 7.33 3.37
C PHE A 86 3.71 8.40 2.32
N THR A 87 2.84 8.09 1.36
CA THR A 87 2.50 9.01 0.28
C THR A 87 1.04 9.44 0.36
N VAL A 88 0.81 10.75 0.45
CA VAL A 88 -0.49 11.39 0.21
C VAL A 88 -0.72 11.41 -1.30
N PRO A 89 -1.78 10.79 -1.83
CA PRO A 89 -1.99 10.68 -3.28
C PRO A 89 -2.14 12.03 -3.99
N ALA A 90 -1.78 12.06 -5.27
CA ALA A 90 -1.96 13.23 -6.14
C ALA A 90 -3.41 13.76 -6.08
N GLY A 91 -3.56 15.09 -5.97
CA GLY A 91 -4.85 15.76 -5.85
C GLY A 91 -5.54 15.66 -4.48
N GLN A 92 -4.98 14.92 -3.51
CA GLN A 92 -5.53 14.86 -2.16
C GLN A 92 -4.84 15.83 -1.19
N THR A 93 -5.59 16.23 -0.17
CA THR A 93 -5.09 16.89 1.03
C THR A 93 -5.64 16.14 2.24
N TRP A 94 -4.75 15.61 3.07
CA TRP A 94 -5.07 14.85 4.28
C TRP A 94 -4.99 15.77 5.50
N ASN A 95 -6.11 15.94 6.20
CA ASN A 95 -6.15 16.56 7.52
C ASN A 95 -5.97 15.43 8.54
N VAL A 96 -4.72 15.19 8.92
CA VAL A 96 -4.34 14.18 9.90
C VAL A 96 -4.82 14.64 11.28
N THR A 97 -5.40 13.70 12.03
CA THR A 97 -5.87 13.92 13.42
C THR A 97 -5.17 13.00 14.42
N GLN A 98 -4.70 11.84 13.95
CA GLN A 98 -4.02 10.85 14.77
C GLN A 98 -3.09 10.01 13.90
N MET A 99 -1.96 9.58 14.46
CA MET A 99 -1.18 8.45 13.94
C MET A 99 -1.20 7.30 14.97
N GLU A 100 -0.91 6.07 14.58
CA GLU A 100 -0.85 4.92 15.49
C GLU A 100 0.33 4.04 15.13
N PHE A 101 1.21 3.82 16.11
CA PHE A 101 2.39 2.96 15.99
C PHE A 101 2.19 1.69 16.83
N TYR A 102 3.08 0.73 16.64
CA TYR A 102 3.03 -0.55 17.33
C TYR A 102 4.33 -0.81 18.08
N ALA A 103 4.21 -1.23 19.34
CA ALA A 103 5.37 -1.53 20.18
C ALA A 103 5.09 -2.70 21.12
N TYR A 104 6.13 -3.43 21.51
CA TYR A 104 6.07 -4.46 22.54
C TYR A 104 7.24 -4.34 23.52
N VAL A 105 7.06 -4.93 24.71
CA VAL A 105 8.10 -5.08 25.73
C VAL A 105 8.33 -6.57 25.93
N THR A 106 9.59 -7.03 25.87
CA THR A 106 9.89 -8.46 26.11
C THR A 106 9.83 -8.76 27.60
N GLY A 107 9.08 -9.78 27.98
CA GLY A 107 8.92 -10.22 29.38
C GLY A 107 7.84 -9.47 30.17
N TYR A 108 7.18 -8.48 29.57
CA TYR A 108 6.15 -7.70 30.27
C TYR A 108 4.80 -8.42 30.22
N THR A 109 4.37 -8.90 31.39
CA THR A 109 3.14 -9.69 31.57
C THR A 109 2.01 -8.91 32.23
N SER A 110 2.22 -7.64 32.59
CA SER A 110 1.18 -6.79 33.17
C SER A 110 0.18 -6.31 32.12
N THR A 111 -1.06 -6.05 32.55
CA THR A 111 -2.12 -5.42 31.75
C THR A 111 -2.09 -3.89 31.81
N THR A 112 -1.24 -3.30 32.65
CA THR A 112 -1.03 -1.84 32.69
C THR A 112 -0.31 -1.37 31.44
N VAL A 113 -0.62 -0.16 30.96
CA VAL A 113 0.07 0.45 29.82
C VAL A 113 1.56 0.64 30.14
N PRO A 114 2.50 0.14 29.31
CA PRO A 114 3.92 0.22 29.58
C PRO A 114 4.61 1.50 29.08
N PHE A 115 3.88 2.41 28.40
CA PHE A 115 4.40 3.62 27.75
C PHE A 115 3.83 4.89 28.40
N ASP A 116 4.66 5.91 28.59
CA ASP A 116 4.25 7.23 29.12
C ASP A 116 4.50 8.39 28.15
N THR A 117 5.38 8.21 27.17
CA THR A 117 5.82 9.27 26.27
C THR A 117 5.90 8.76 24.84
N LEU A 118 5.38 9.55 23.89
CA LEU A 118 5.53 9.35 22.45
C LEU A 118 5.86 10.69 21.79
N PHE A 119 7.02 10.76 21.16
CA PHE A 119 7.43 11.88 20.32
C PHE A 119 7.23 11.53 18.85
N VAL A 120 6.79 12.50 18.05
CA VAL A 120 6.53 12.36 16.62
C VAL A 120 6.95 13.62 15.89
N LYS A 121 7.62 13.44 14.75
CA LYS A 121 7.90 14.46 13.73
C LYS A 121 7.42 13.97 12.37
N ILE A 122 7.15 14.89 11.46
CA ILE A 122 6.87 14.61 10.06
C ILE A 122 7.78 15.49 9.21
N TYR A 123 8.41 14.89 8.20
CA TYR A 123 9.26 15.53 7.20
C TYR A 123 8.62 15.38 5.81
N ASN A 124 8.87 16.33 4.92
CA ASN A 124 8.50 16.27 3.49
C ASN A 124 9.67 15.81 2.59
N THR A 125 10.74 15.31 3.20
CA THR A 125 11.92 14.71 2.56
C THR A 125 12.43 13.55 3.42
N ASN A 126 13.29 12.70 2.87
CA ASN A 126 13.91 11.61 3.63
C ASN A 126 14.82 12.20 4.74
N PRO A 127 14.59 11.88 6.03
CA PRO A 127 15.29 12.52 7.15
C PRO A 127 16.76 12.11 7.29
N SER A 128 17.21 11.06 6.58
CA SER A 128 18.62 10.66 6.48
C SER A 128 19.46 11.49 5.50
N VAL A 129 18.82 12.33 4.68
CA VAL A 129 19.50 13.11 3.64
C VAL A 129 19.66 14.57 4.08
N GLY A 130 20.88 14.90 4.53
CA GLY A 130 21.22 16.24 5.02
C GLY A 130 20.65 16.49 6.43
N THR A 131 20.10 17.68 6.65
CA THR A 131 19.50 18.09 7.94
C THR A 131 18.14 18.76 7.71
N PRO A 132 17.12 18.05 7.20
CA PRO A 132 15.82 18.65 6.96
C PRO A 132 15.15 19.07 8.28
N THR A 133 14.35 20.12 8.23
CA THR A 133 13.53 20.56 9.37
C THR A 133 12.18 19.83 9.32
N PRO A 134 11.66 19.30 10.44
CA PRO A 134 10.29 18.77 10.48
C PRO A 134 9.27 19.84 10.06
N ILE A 135 8.32 19.46 9.19
CA ILE A 135 7.16 20.30 8.86
C ILE A 135 6.05 20.20 9.93
N TYR A 136 6.13 19.18 10.78
CA TYR A 136 5.30 19.02 11.97
C TYR A 136 6.10 18.30 13.05
N GLY A 137 5.80 18.60 14.31
CA GLY A 137 6.27 17.80 15.43
C GLY A 137 7.70 18.10 15.88
N ASP A 138 8.07 17.42 16.96
CA ASP A 138 9.30 17.66 17.72
C ASP A 138 9.57 16.46 18.65
N PHE A 139 10.72 16.50 19.34
CA PHE A 139 11.11 15.57 20.39
C PHE A 139 11.06 16.21 21.80
N THR A 140 10.04 17.06 22.04
CA THR A 140 9.86 17.76 23.33
C THR A 140 8.42 17.72 23.83
N THR A 141 7.45 17.80 22.92
CA THR A 141 6.01 17.69 23.18
C THR A 141 5.60 16.22 23.16
N ASN A 142 5.20 15.70 24.32
CA ASN A 142 4.60 14.37 24.40
C ASN A 142 3.25 14.36 23.66
N ARG A 143 3.11 13.48 22.67
CA ARG A 143 1.92 13.32 21.82
C ARG A 143 1.14 12.04 22.13
N LEU A 144 1.51 11.29 23.17
CA LEU A 144 0.87 10.01 23.51
C LEU A 144 -0.65 10.14 23.71
N GLY A 145 -1.41 9.29 22.99
CA GLY A 145 -2.85 9.09 23.17
C GLY A 145 -3.17 7.87 24.04
N THR A 146 -4.42 7.42 24.04
CA THR A 146 -4.85 6.26 24.82
C THR A 146 -4.30 4.95 24.25
N VAL A 147 -3.25 4.43 24.86
CA VAL A 147 -2.63 3.14 24.50
C VAL A 147 -3.58 1.99 24.82
N VAL A 148 -3.71 1.05 23.88
CA VAL A 148 -4.50 -0.19 24.06
C VAL A 148 -3.71 -1.39 23.56
N SER A 149 -4.06 -2.61 24.01
CA SER A 149 -3.49 -3.82 23.42
C SER A 149 -3.96 -4.00 21.97
N ASP A 150 -3.10 -4.51 21.09
CA ASP A 150 -3.52 -5.00 19.77
C ASP A 150 -4.17 -6.40 19.83
N SER A 151 -4.07 -7.09 20.97
CA SER A 151 -4.34 -8.53 21.09
C SER A 151 -3.48 -9.41 20.17
N THR A 152 -2.25 -8.98 19.85
CA THR A 152 -1.31 -9.74 19.02
C THR A 152 -0.02 -10.03 19.79
N TYR A 153 0.48 -11.27 19.75
CA TYR A 153 1.77 -11.65 20.34
C TYR A 153 2.88 -11.69 19.28
N ARG A 154 4.03 -11.06 19.55
CA ARG A 154 5.21 -11.11 18.69
C ARG A 154 6.04 -12.36 18.96
N LEU A 155 6.06 -13.30 18.01
CA LEU A 155 6.75 -14.58 18.14
C LEU A 155 8.12 -14.55 17.46
N THR A 156 9.07 -15.33 18.00
CA THR A 156 10.37 -15.65 17.40
C THR A 156 10.37 -17.09 16.86
N ASN A 157 11.31 -17.42 15.99
CA ASN A 157 11.63 -18.81 15.65
C ASN A 157 13.11 -19.09 16.01
N PRO A 158 13.42 -19.99 16.96
CA PRO A 158 12.50 -20.78 17.77
C PRO A 158 11.59 -19.94 18.68
N LEU A 159 10.45 -20.51 19.07
CA LEU A 159 9.51 -19.88 20.00
C LEU A 159 10.18 -19.60 21.34
N GLY A 160 10.01 -18.38 21.86
CA GLY A 160 10.40 -18.05 23.22
C GLY A 160 9.44 -18.63 24.26
N THR A 161 9.91 -18.81 25.49
CA THR A 161 9.09 -19.31 26.62
C THR A 161 8.87 -18.20 27.66
N PRO A 162 7.61 -17.93 28.08
CA PRO A 162 6.37 -18.32 27.40
C PRO A 162 6.19 -17.52 26.08
N PRO A 163 5.57 -18.09 25.04
CA PRO A 163 5.42 -17.44 23.73
C PRO A 163 4.52 -16.19 23.75
N THR A 164 3.81 -15.96 24.86
CA THR A 164 2.95 -14.81 25.12
C THR A 164 3.68 -13.62 25.78
N ASN A 165 4.99 -13.69 25.98
CA ASN A 165 5.77 -12.65 26.69
C ASN A 165 6.08 -11.36 25.91
N ARG A 166 5.46 -11.17 24.74
CA ARG A 166 5.60 -9.98 23.87
C ARG A 166 4.24 -9.56 23.31
N LEU A 167 3.35 -9.12 24.19
CA LEU A 167 2.08 -8.53 23.76
C LEU A 167 2.36 -7.20 23.04
N ILE A 168 1.83 -7.05 21.84
CA ILE A 168 1.92 -5.82 21.05
C ILE A 168 0.80 -4.86 21.48
N TRP A 169 1.18 -3.60 21.61
CA TRP A 169 0.31 -2.49 21.94
C TRP A 169 0.14 -1.59 20.72
N ARG A 170 -1.06 -1.06 20.55
CA ARG A 170 -1.37 0.08 19.68
C ARG A 170 -1.09 1.35 20.47
N VAL A 171 -0.25 2.22 19.94
CA VAL A 171 0.25 3.42 20.61
C VAL A 171 -0.13 4.63 19.77
N PRO A 172 -1.30 5.25 20.01
CA PRO A 172 -1.74 6.42 19.26
C PRO A 172 -0.89 7.65 19.59
N ALA A 173 -0.67 8.50 18.58
CA ALA A 173 -0.15 9.85 18.71
C ALA A 173 -1.22 10.86 18.28
N ASN A 174 -1.44 11.88 19.11
CA ASN A 174 -2.20 13.07 18.77
C ASN A 174 -1.38 13.89 17.74
N VAL A 175 -1.80 13.86 16.48
CA VAL A 175 -1.09 14.46 15.35
C VAL A 175 -2.09 15.28 14.54
N THR A 176 -2.08 16.59 14.73
CA THR A 176 -3.00 17.52 14.05
C THR A 176 -2.24 18.34 13.03
N THR A 177 -2.32 17.96 11.76
CA THR A 177 -1.65 18.67 10.64
C THR A 177 -2.36 18.44 9.31
N THR A 178 -2.12 19.31 8.34
CA THR A 178 -2.64 19.19 6.97
C THR A 178 -1.48 18.90 6.01
N LEU A 179 -1.56 17.77 5.30
CA LEU A 179 -0.56 17.32 4.34
C LEU A 179 -1.18 17.32 2.94
N THR A 180 -0.56 18.00 1.99
CA THR A 180 -0.96 17.97 0.57
C THR A 180 -0.42 16.70 -0.12
N ALA A 181 -0.75 16.49 -1.39
CA ALA A 181 -0.11 15.45 -2.20
C ALA A 181 1.43 15.49 -2.10
N GLY A 182 2.06 14.34 -1.88
CA GLY A 182 3.50 14.21 -1.69
C GLY A 182 3.88 13.00 -0.84
N THR A 183 5.17 12.66 -0.85
CA THR A 183 5.76 11.65 0.03
C THR A 183 6.29 12.31 1.30
N TYR A 184 5.95 11.75 2.44
CA TYR A 184 6.31 12.24 3.77
C TYR A 184 7.00 11.12 4.55
N TRP A 185 7.87 11.51 5.48
CA TRP A 185 8.49 10.61 6.44
C TRP A 185 8.01 10.95 7.83
N VAL A 186 7.49 9.96 8.56
CA VAL A 186 7.17 10.11 9.98
C VAL A 186 8.33 9.54 10.80
N GLU A 187 8.87 10.31 11.74
CA GLU A 187 9.86 9.85 12.72
C GLU A 187 9.20 9.79 14.11
N TRP A 188 9.35 8.68 14.83
CA TRP A 188 8.81 8.52 16.18
C TRP A 188 9.78 7.86 17.16
N SER A 189 9.66 8.24 18.43
CA SER A 189 10.40 7.66 19.55
C SER A 189 9.48 7.51 20.76
N LEU A 190 9.64 6.41 21.51
CA LEU A 190 8.80 6.06 22.65
C LEU A 190 9.61 6.04 23.94
N SER A 191 8.99 6.38 25.08
CA SER A 191 9.51 6.06 26.42
C SER A 191 8.56 5.10 27.14
N GLY A 192 9.15 4.24 27.97
CA GLY A 192 8.42 3.40 28.90
C GLY A 192 8.27 4.06 30.27
N ILE A 193 7.24 3.64 31.01
CA ILE A 193 7.13 3.92 32.45
C ILE A 193 8.40 3.43 33.18
N ALA A 194 8.71 3.98 34.35
CA ALA A 194 9.95 3.70 35.08
C ALA A 194 10.28 2.20 35.34
N SER A 195 9.28 1.32 35.33
CA SER A 195 9.47 -0.14 35.45
C SER A 195 9.72 -0.88 34.12
N VAL A 196 9.83 -0.16 32.99
CA VAL A 196 9.93 -0.70 31.63
C VAL A 196 11.19 -0.14 30.95
N PRO A 197 12.34 -0.83 31.04
CA PRO A 197 13.61 -0.29 30.56
C PRO A 197 13.79 -0.36 29.04
N SER A 198 13.14 -1.30 28.35
CA SER A 198 13.35 -1.57 26.92
C SER A 198 12.08 -1.99 26.20
N HIS A 199 11.80 -1.37 25.07
CA HIS A 199 10.69 -1.70 24.18
C HIS A 199 11.14 -1.65 22.71
N PHE A 200 10.38 -2.29 21.84
CA PHE A 200 10.76 -2.54 20.46
C PHE A 200 9.58 -2.38 19.50
N GLY A 201 9.86 -1.89 18.30
CA GLY A 201 8.95 -1.93 17.17
C GLY A 201 9.00 -3.28 16.47
N PRO A 202 7.87 -3.98 16.29
CA PRO A 202 7.80 -5.10 15.36
C PRO A 202 7.92 -4.56 13.93
N ALA A 203 8.72 -5.20 13.09
CA ALA A 203 8.74 -4.90 11.65
C ALA A 203 7.42 -5.32 10.99
N SER A 204 7.10 -4.70 9.84
CA SER A 204 6.05 -5.13 8.93
C SER A 204 6.27 -6.62 8.60
N THR A 205 5.20 -7.40 8.71
CA THR A 205 5.24 -8.85 8.72
C THR A 205 4.20 -9.40 7.75
N VAL A 206 4.69 -9.99 6.65
CA VAL A 206 3.87 -10.69 5.65
C VAL A 206 4.34 -12.14 5.53
N VAL A 207 3.39 -13.07 5.53
CA VAL A 207 3.65 -14.51 5.59
C VAL A 207 4.48 -14.97 4.38
N GLY A 208 5.62 -15.60 4.65
CA GLY A 208 6.54 -16.15 3.64
C GLY A 208 7.65 -15.19 3.19
N THR A 209 7.67 -13.94 3.64
CA THR A 209 8.63 -12.93 3.15
C THR A 209 9.34 -12.19 4.28
N SER A 210 10.67 -12.09 4.21
CA SER A 210 11.50 -11.29 5.13
C SER A 210 11.49 -9.78 4.83
N THR A 211 11.24 -9.42 3.58
CA THR A 211 11.23 -8.05 3.02
C THR A 211 10.20 -7.95 1.88
N GLN A 212 9.81 -6.74 1.51
CA GLN A 212 8.86 -6.49 0.42
C GLN A 212 9.37 -5.37 -0.52
N PRO A 213 8.92 -5.31 -1.79
CA PRO A 213 9.22 -4.19 -2.67
C PRO A 213 8.67 -2.87 -2.07
N GLY A 214 9.52 -1.86 -1.98
CA GLY A 214 9.21 -0.58 -1.34
C GLY A 214 9.87 -0.40 0.02
N ASN A 215 10.17 -1.50 0.74
CA ASN A 215 10.73 -1.44 2.09
C ASN A 215 11.95 -0.52 2.17
N ASN A 216 11.88 0.49 3.02
CA ASN A 216 12.91 1.54 3.11
C ASN A 216 13.05 2.22 4.48
N ALA A 217 12.27 1.80 5.49
CA ALA A 217 12.29 2.45 6.79
C ALA A 217 13.69 2.52 7.41
N LEU A 218 13.83 3.40 8.40
CA LEU A 218 15.08 3.81 8.99
C LEU A 218 15.03 3.67 10.52
N GLN A 219 16.20 3.46 11.12
CA GLN A 219 16.46 3.67 12.54
C GLN A 219 17.45 4.84 12.66
N HIS A 220 17.08 5.83 13.48
CA HIS A 220 17.97 6.90 13.89
C HIS A 220 18.63 6.52 15.22
N ASN A 221 19.92 6.76 15.33
CA ASN A 221 20.59 6.95 16.60
C ASN A 221 20.92 8.44 16.75
N PHE A 222 20.22 9.12 17.66
CA PHE A 222 20.46 10.54 17.98
C PHE A 222 21.28 10.72 19.27
N GLY A 223 21.89 9.65 19.78
CA GLY A 223 22.82 9.68 20.90
C GLY A 223 24.22 10.15 20.50
N THR A 224 25.15 10.18 21.46
CA THR A 224 26.54 10.61 21.21
C THR A 224 27.44 9.52 20.64
N THR A 225 27.06 8.24 20.79
CA THR A 225 27.85 7.08 20.37
C THR A 225 27.30 6.51 19.06
N ASN A 226 28.07 6.58 17.97
CA ASN A 226 27.66 6.19 16.62
C ASN A 226 26.34 6.86 16.14
N PRO A 227 26.25 8.21 16.17
CA PRO A 227 25.07 8.93 15.71
C PRO A 227 24.84 8.75 14.20
N GLY A 228 23.57 8.81 13.80
CA GLY A 228 23.17 8.84 12.40
C GLY A 228 22.02 7.89 12.09
N TRP A 229 21.71 7.84 10.79
CA TRP A 229 20.63 7.03 10.25
C TRP A 229 21.17 5.72 9.68
N THR A 230 20.46 4.64 9.94
CA THR A 230 20.69 3.32 9.34
C THR A 230 19.38 2.78 8.78
N ALA A 231 19.44 1.95 7.73
CA ALA A 231 18.24 1.27 7.26
C ALA A 231 17.69 0.34 8.36
N ALA A 232 16.40 0.38 8.62
CA ALA A 232 15.71 -0.65 9.38
C ALA A 232 15.81 -1.96 8.57
N ASN A 233 16.44 -2.98 9.13
CA ASN A 233 16.78 -4.19 8.39
C ASN A 233 16.80 -5.44 9.29
N ASN A 234 16.80 -6.60 8.66
CA ASN A 234 17.09 -7.87 9.34
C ASN A 234 18.59 -7.93 9.65
N ALA A 235 18.96 -7.68 10.91
CA ALA A 235 20.31 -7.31 11.35
C ALA A 235 21.45 -8.37 11.22
N THR A 236 21.36 -9.35 10.32
CA THR A 236 22.44 -10.34 10.09
C THR A 236 22.70 -10.62 8.61
N ALA A 237 23.97 -10.50 8.23
CA ALA A 237 24.56 -10.97 6.97
C ALA A 237 24.25 -12.47 6.70
N PRO A 238 24.30 -12.96 5.43
CA PRO A 238 24.87 -12.31 4.25
C PRO A 238 23.93 -11.36 3.49
N ALA A 239 22.63 -11.41 3.75
CA ALA A 239 21.63 -10.57 3.08
C ALA A 239 20.96 -9.64 4.11
N VAL A 240 21.43 -8.39 4.15
CA VAL A 240 20.78 -7.30 4.87
C VAL A 240 19.65 -6.76 3.99
N LEU A 241 18.43 -7.13 4.34
CA LEU A 241 17.18 -6.84 3.65
C LEU A 241 16.43 -5.74 4.40
N PRO A 242 15.92 -4.71 3.70
CA PRO A 242 15.21 -3.61 4.33
C PRO A 242 13.84 -4.08 4.87
N GLN A 243 13.40 -3.42 5.94
CA GLN A 243 12.13 -3.67 6.62
C GLN A 243 11.41 -2.34 6.81
N ASP A 244 10.08 -2.38 6.72
CA ASP A 244 9.22 -1.27 7.16
C ASP A 244 8.67 -1.53 8.56
N PHE A 245 8.05 -0.52 9.15
CA PHE A 245 7.28 -0.64 10.37
C PHE A 245 5.77 -0.52 10.08
N PRO A 246 4.93 -1.30 10.78
CA PRO A 246 3.50 -1.08 10.69
C PRO A 246 3.16 0.24 11.40
N PHE A 247 2.38 1.09 10.75
CA PHE A 247 1.76 2.26 11.38
C PHE A 247 0.48 2.64 10.65
N LYS A 248 -0.33 3.51 11.26
CA LYS A 248 -1.54 4.06 10.64
C LYS A 248 -1.55 5.57 10.70
N VAL A 249 -2.14 6.18 9.67
CA VAL A 249 -2.46 7.61 9.62
C VAL A 249 -3.97 7.75 9.53
N TYR A 250 -4.58 8.39 10.53
CA TYR A 250 -6.01 8.68 10.56
C TYR A 250 -6.22 10.12 10.10
N TYR A 251 -6.96 10.29 9.00
CA TYR A 251 -7.14 11.58 8.34
C TYR A 251 -8.57 11.76 7.83
N THR A 252 -8.96 12.99 7.55
CA THR A 252 -10.07 13.29 6.64
C THR A 252 -9.50 13.94 5.38
N THR A 253 -10.05 13.62 4.21
CA THR A 253 -9.69 14.35 3.00
C THR A 253 -10.44 15.67 2.96
N THR A 254 -9.75 16.78 2.73
CA THR A 254 -10.40 17.95 2.13
C THR A 254 -10.33 17.76 0.63
N SER A 255 -11.43 17.32 0.01
CA SER A 255 -11.46 17.22 -1.44
C SER A 255 -11.46 18.62 -2.05
N THR A 256 -10.55 18.84 -3.00
CA THR A 256 -10.56 20.02 -3.88
C THR A 256 -11.62 19.91 -4.99
N CYS A 257 -12.34 18.78 -5.06
CA CYS A 257 -13.47 18.56 -5.95
C CYS A 257 -14.58 19.57 -5.66
N THR A 258 -14.68 20.57 -6.54
CA THR A 258 -15.68 21.66 -6.46
C THR A 258 -16.89 21.43 -7.37
N GLY A 259 -16.97 20.28 -8.03
CA GLY A 259 -17.98 19.95 -9.04
C GLY A 259 -18.38 18.47 -9.03
N PRO A 260 -19.04 17.98 -10.10
CA PRO A 260 -19.37 16.57 -10.25
C PRO A 260 -18.13 15.75 -10.63
N THR A 261 -18.12 14.47 -10.25
CA THR A 261 -17.13 13.48 -10.70
C THR A 261 -17.10 13.40 -12.24
N PRO A 262 -15.92 13.56 -12.90
CA PRO A 262 -15.84 13.48 -14.34
C PRO A 262 -16.15 12.06 -14.84
N THR A 263 -16.98 11.96 -15.88
CA THR A 263 -17.30 10.68 -16.52
C THR A 263 -16.24 10.39 -17.59
N VAL A 264 -15.18 9.70 -17.18
CA VAL A 264 -14.06 9.40 -18.08
C VAL A 264 -14.40 8.25 -19.02
N THR A 265 -14.19 8.45 -20.31
CA THR A 265 -14.39 7.44 -21.37
C THR A 265 -13.15 7.32 -22.25
N VAL A 266 -12.92 6.15 -22.84
CA VAL A 266 -11.83 5.93 -23.81
C VAL A 266 -12.41 5.48 -25.15
N SER A 267 -11.83 5.97 -26.24
CA SER A 267 -12.11 5.55 -27.61
C SER A 267 -10.79 5.27 -28.36
N PRO A 268 -10.70 4.20 -29.17
CA PRO A 268 -11.66 3.10 -29.29
C PRO A 268 -11.65 2.20 -28.03
N SER A 269 -12.70 1.40 -27.83
CA SER A 269 -12.90 0.60 -26.61
C SER A 269 -13.19 -0.90 -26.83
N THR A 270 -13.27 -1.36 -28.07
CA THR A 270 -13.61 -2.75 -28.43
C THR A 270 -12.67 -3.31 -29.49
N ASN A 271 -12.39 -4.62 -29.41
CA ASN A 271 -11.59 -5.38 -30.40
C ASN A 271 -10.21 -4.78 -30.72
N LEU A 272 -9.49 -4.38 -29.67
CA LEU A 272 -8.20 -3.68 -29.79
C LEU A 272 -7.02 -4.65 -29.83
N CYS A 273 -6.12 -4.46 -30.79
CA CYS A 273 -4.81 -5.08 -30.85
C CYS A 273 -3.76 -3.98 -31.02
N GLY A 274 -2.63 -4.06 -30.30
CA GLY A 274 -1.53 -3.10 -30.45
C GLY A 274 -0.81 -3.22 -31.80
N PRO A 275 -0.16 -2.15 -32.31
CA PRO A 275 -0.18 -0.79 -31.81
C PRO A 275 -1.52 -0.09 -32.08
N VAL A 276 -2.11 0.57 -31.07
CA VAL A 276 -3.38 1.30 -31.20
C VAL A 276 -3.32 2.64 -30.47
N THR A 277 -3.85 3.70 -31.08
CA THR A 277 -4.01 5.00 -30.44
C THR A 277 -5.31 5.04 -29.64
N LEU A 278 -5.20 5.37 -28.35
CA LEU A 278 -6.30 5.52 -27.39
C LEU A 278 -6.47 7.01 -27.08
N THR A 279 -7.71 7.49 -27.08
CA THR A 279 -8.06 8.85 -26.67
C THR A 279 -9.07 8.79 -25.53
N ALA A 280 -8.69 9.37 -24.38
CA ALA A 280 -9.58 9.60 -23.25
C ALA A 280 -10.32 10.94 -23.38
N SER A 281 -11.54 10.98 -22.87
CA SER A 281 -12.38 12.18 -22.81
C SER A 281 -13.16 12.24 -21.49
N GLY A 282 -13.76 13.40 -21.20
CA GLY A 282 -14.61 13.61 -20.01
C GLY A 282 -13.90 14.25 -18.82
N ALA A 283 -12.61 14.58 -18.94
CA ALA A 283 -11.82 15.30 -17.94
C ALA A 283 -10.88 16.39 -18.55
N THR A 284 -10.20 17.16 -17.70
CA THR A 284 -9.18 18.15 -18.08
C THR A 284 -7.81 17.49 -18.21
N ASP A 285 -7.37 16.81 -17.16
CA ASP A 285 -6.06 16.14 -17.08
C ASP A 285 -6.24 14.62 -17.09
N TYR A 286 -5.26 13.87 -17.63
CA TYR A 286 -5.31 12.42 -17.75
C TYR A 286 -3.97 11.76 -17.43
N THR A 287 -4.02 10.64 -16.70
CA THR A 287 -2.87 9.76 -16.44
C THR A 287 -3.23 8.30 -16.70
N TRP A 288 -2.26 7.52 -17.20
CA TRP A 288 -2.45 6.15 -17.68
C TRP A 288 -1.49 5.17 -16.99
N THR A 289 -2.00 4.00 -16.61
CA THR A 289 -1.22 2.88 -16.03
C THR A 289 -1.74 1.52 -16.54
N PRO A 290 -0.93 0.44 -16.57
CA PRO A 290 0.52 0.40 -16.37
C PRO A 290 1.27 1.11 -17.49
N THR A 291 2.56 1.38 -17.29
CA THR A 291 3.40 2.13 -18.24
C THR A 291 3.89 1.27 -19.42
N ALA A 292 3.90 -0.06 -19.26
CA ALA A 292 4.43 -1.00 -20.24
C ALA A 292 3.65 -0.91 -21.57
N GLY A 293 4.37 -0.69 -22.67
CA GLY A 293 3.79 -0.57 -24.01
C GLY A 293 3.10 0.76 -24.31
N LEU A 294 3.03 1.73 -23.39
CA LEU A 294 2.49 3.06 -23.69
C LEU A 294 3.57 4.01 -24.22
N SER A 295 3.21 4.85 -25.19
CA SER A 295 4.06 5.92 -25.71
C SER A 295 4.28 7.07 -24.71
N THR A 296 3.32 7.29 -23.81
CA THR A 296 3.38 8.23 -22.68
C THR A 296 2.36 7.81 -21.62
N THR A 297 2.57 8.22 -20.38
CA THR A 297 1.69 7.94 -19.23
C THR A 297 0.76 9.11 -18.89
N THR A 298 0.84 10.22 -19.64
CA THR A 298 0.09 11.45 -19.38
C THR A 298 -0.51 12.03 -20.65
N GLY A 299 -1.64 12.73 -20.51
CA GLY A 299 -2.36 13.38 -21.61
C GLY A 299 -3.53 12.56 -22.15
N ALA A 300 -4.40 13.23 -22.90
CA ALA A 300 -5.65 12.63 -23.39
C ALA A 300 -5.41 11.52 -24.43
N THR A 301 -4.33 11.58 -25.20
CA THR A 301 -4.04 10.62 -26.27
C THR A 301 -2.72 9.88 -26.04
N VAL A 302 -2.76 8.55 -26.09
CA VAL A 302 -1.60 7.66 -25.93
C VAL A 302 -1.61 6.56 -27.01
N THR A 303 -0.46 6.06 -27.42
CA THR A 303 -0.37 4.86 -28.27
C THR A 303 0.01 3.66 -27.39
N ALA A 304 -0.81 2.62 -27.42
CA ALA A 304 -0.62 1.37 -26.70
C ALA A 304 -0.16 0.26 -27.65
N SER A 305 1.06 -0.24 -27.39
CA SER A 305 1.76 -1.28 -28.13
C SER A 305 2.21 -2.42 -27.19
N PRO A 306 1.30 -3.08 -26.46
CA PRO A 306 1.67 -4.12 -25.50
C PRO A 306 2.16 -5.41 -26.19
N THR A 307 3.10 -6.10 -25.55
CA THR A 307 3.61 -7.42 -25.98
C THR A 307 2.81 -8.60 -25.42
N THR A 308 1.99 -8.37 -24.38
CA THR A 308 1.02 -9.31 -23.80
C THR A 308 -0.29 -8.57 -23.55
N THR A 309 -1.45 -9.24 -23.64
CA THR A 309 -2.75 -8.56 -23.46
C THR A 309 -2.79 -7.80 -22.13
N THR A 310 -2.96 -6.48 -22.22
CA THR A 310 -2.80 -5.55 -21.10
C THR A 310 -4.07 -4.73 -20.92
N THR A 311 -4.56 -4.64 -19.68
CA THR A 311 -5.64 -3.72 -19.30
C THR A 311 -5.02 -2.42 -18.78
N TYR A 312 -5.24 -1.33 -19.50
CA TYR A 312 -4.86 0.01 -19.09
C TYR A 312 -5.99 0.68 -18.31
N THR A 313 -5.65 1.38 -17.25
CA THR A 313 -6.53 2.27 -16.49
C THR A 313 -6.17 3.71 -16.85
N VAL A 314 -7.15 4.52 -17.22
CA VAL A 314 -6.99 5.97 -17.29
C VAL A 314 -7.69 6.63 -16.12
N THR A 315 -7.01 7.58 -15.50
CA THR A 315 -7.54 8.45 -14.44
C THR A 315 -7.67 9.85 -15.02
N GLY A 316 -8.88 10.41 -14.99
CA GLY A 316 -9.18 11.76 -15.45
C GLY A 316 -9.50 12.69 -14.28
N VAL A 317 -8.96 13.91 -14.30
CA VAL A 317 -9.18 14.93 -13.26
C VAL A 317 -9.84 16.18 -13.85
N THR A 318 -10.82 16.75 -13.15
CA THR A 318 -11.47 18.03 -13.48
C THR A 318 -11.80 18.78 -12.21
N ALA A 319 -11.28 20.00 -12.04
CA ALA A 319 -11.54 20.84 -10.86
C ALA A 319 -11.39 20.09 -9.51
N GLY A 320 -10.36 19.24 -9.40
CA GLY A 320 -10.08 18.40 -8.22
C GLY A 320 -10.90 17.10 -8.12
N CYS A 321 -11.93 16.92 -8.94
CA CYS A 321 -12.74 15.71 -9.00
C CYS A 321 -12.07 14.64 -9.88
N VAL A 322 -12.02 13.40 -9.40
CA VAL A 322 -11.33 12.28 -10.07
C VAL A 322 -12.32 11.23 -10.55
N GLY A 323 -12.22 10.85 -11.82
CA GLY A 323 -12.93 9.71 -12.41
C GLY A 323 -11.94 8.73 -13.05
N THR A 324 -12.35 7.48 -13.22
CA THR A 324 -11.49 6.44 -13.83
C THR A 324 -12.28 5.58 -14.80
N THR A 325 -11.58 5.01 -15.78
CA THR A 325 -12.12 3.95 -16.63
C THR A 325 -10.98 3.05 -17.12
N THR A 326 -11.30 1.90 -17.69
CA THR A 326 -10.32 0.91 -18.15
C THR A 326 -10.55 0.53 -19.61
N VAL A 327 -9.48 0.10 -20.28
CA VAL A 327 -9.50 -0.38 -21.65
C VAL A 327 -8.50 -1.53 -21.80
N THR A 328 -8.90 -2.63 -22.43
CA THR A 328 -8.02 -3.79 -22.65
C THR A 328 -7.53 -3.81 -24.09
N VAL A 329 -6.21 -3.87 -24.27
CA VAL A 329 -5.53 -3.94 -25.56
C VAL A 329 -4.83 -5.30 -25.66
N ASN A 330 -5.18 -6.09 -26.67
CA ASN A 330 -4.50 -7.34 -26.93
C ASN A 330 -3.10 -7.09 -27.49
N ALA A 331 -2.19 -8.05 -27.26
CA ALA A 331 -0.90 -8.05 -27.93
C ALA A 331 -1.09 -7.97 -29.45
N GLY A 332 -0.25 -7.18 -30.12
CA GLY A 332 -0.21 -7.15 -31.58
C GLY A 332 0.24 -8.50 -32.16
N PRO A 333 -0.03 -8.76 -33.45
CA PRO A 333 0.55 -9.92 -34.11
C PRO A 333 2.08 -9.82 -34.07
N THR A 334 2.73 -10.72 -33.34
CA THR A 334 4.16 -10.93 -33.47
C THR A 334 4.43 -11.42 -34.89
N SER A 335 5.35 -10.79 -35.62
CA SER A 335 5.80 -11.27 -36.92
C SER A 335 6.12 -12.76 -36.83
N ALA A 336 5.39 -13.59 -37.58
CA ALA A 336 5.65 -15.02 -37.60
C ALA A 336 6.99 -15.25 -38.31
N GLU A 337 8.03 -15.52 -37.52
CA GLU A 337 9.31 -15.96 -38.06
C GLU A 337 9.11 -17.37 -38.62
N LEU A 338 9.26 -17.52 -39.94
CA LEU A 338 9.03 -18.79 -40.64
C LEU A 338 10.21 -19.75 -40.36
N THR A 339 10.22 -20.33 -39.16
CA THR A 339 11.27 -21.25 -38.67
C THR A 339 11.10 -22.66 -39.24
N GLY A 340 11.22 -22.76 -40.56
CA GLY A 340 11.28 -24.05 -41.26
C GLY A 340 10.71 -23.98 -42.67
N VAL A 341 11.59 -23.98 -43.67
CA VAL A 341 11.28 -24.71 -44.91
C VAL A 341 11.47 -26.18 -44.57
N ASP A 342 10.38 -26.96 -44.56
CA ASP A 342 10.48 -28.41 -44.43
C ASP A 342 11.26 -28.96 -45.64
N PRO A 343 12.41 -29.65 -45.45
CA PRO A 343 13.19 -30.21 -46.55
C PRO A 343 12.45 -31.27 -47.38
N GLY A 344 11.25 -31.70 -46.97
CA GLY A 344 10.43 -32.68 -47.67
C GLY A 344 9.43 -32.14 -48.71
N VAL A 345 9.20 -30.82 -48.81
CA VAL A 345 8.18 -30.28 -49.73
C VAL A 345 8.71 -30.19 -51.17
N ILE A 346 8.55 -31.29 -51.92
CA ILE A 346 8.61 -31.26 -53.38
C ILE A 346 7.33 -30.59 -53.90
N PHE A 347 7.47 -29.44 -54.55
CA PHE A 347 6.38 -28.80 -55.29
C PHE A 347 6.09 -29.56 -56.60
N ASP A 348 5.50 -30.76 -56.52
CA ASP A 348 4.79 -31.32 -57.67
C ASP A 348 3.43 -30.62 -57.83
N GLN A 349 3.49 -29.46 -58.46
CA GLN A 349 2.34 -28.73 -58.99
C GLN A 349 2.59 -28.41 -60.48
N ASN A 350 3.01 -29.42 -61.26
CA ASN A 350 2.91 -29.47 -62.74
C ASN A 350 3.05 -28.12 -63.51
N PHE A 351 4.07 -27.31 -63.19
CA PHE A 351 4.22 -25.97 -63.76
C PHE A 351 4.91 -25.95 -65.14
N ASP A 352 5.24 -27.13 -65.70
CA ASP A 352 5.65 -27.30 -67.10
C ASP A 352 4.47 -27.18 -68.09
N GLY A 353 3.24 -26.99 -67.61
CA GLY A 353 2.03 -26.75 -68.41
C GLY A 353 1.95 -25.36 -69.08
N GLY A 354 2.96 -24.50 -68.90
CA GLY A 354 3.02 -23.16 -69.48
C GLY A 354 2.14 -22.12 -68.77
N LEU A 355 2.64 -20.88 -68.65
CA LEU A 355 1.86 -19.77 -68.10
C LEU A 355 0.68 -19.43 -69.04
N PRO A 356 -0.56 -19.32 -68.55
CA PRO A 356 -1.69 -18.87 -69.37
C PRO A 356 -1.43 -17.45 -69.90
N ALA A 357 -1.67 -17.25 -71.20
CA ALA A 357 -1.23 -16.07 -71.97
C ALA A 357 -1.83 -14.70 -71.54
N ASN A 358 -2.62 -14.64 -70.47
CA ASN A 358 -3.27 -13.45 -69.94
C ASN A 358 -2.70 -12.97 -68.59
N TRP A 359 -1.68 -13.62 -68.03
CA TRP A 359 -1.02 -13.17 -66.79
C TRP A 359 0.13 -12.20 -67.09
N LEU A 360 -0.17 -10.90 -67.04
CA LEU A 360 0.85 -9.85 -66.96
C LEU A 360 1.49 -9.87 -65.56
N SER A 361 2.80 -10.03 -65.50
CA SER A 361 3.57 -9.85 -64.26
C SER A 361 3.61 -8.37 -63.88
N VAL A 362 2.76 -7.95 -62.94
CA VAL A 362 2.87 -6.65 -62.28
C VAL A 362 3.66 -6.85 -61.00
N ASN A 363 4.99 -6.71 -61.10
CA ASN A 363 5.84 -6.60 -59.92
C ASN A 363 5.71 -5.19 -59.34
N ASN A 364 5.36 -5.11 -58.05
CA ASN A 364 5.67 -4.00 -57.15
C ASN A 364 5.72 -4.54 -55.72
#